data_AF-L5NU57-F1
#
_entry.id   AF-L5NU57-F1
#
_cell.length_a   1.000
_cell.length_b   1.000
_cell.length_c   1.000
_cell.angle_alpha   90.00
_cell.angle_beta   90.00
_cell.angle_gamma   90.00
#
_symmetry.space_group_name_H-M   'P 1'
#
loop_
_entity.id
_entity.type
_entity.pdbx_description
1 polymer ?
#
loop_
_entity_poly.entity_id
_entity_poly.type
_entity_poly.pdbx_seq_one_letter_code
_entity_poly.pdbx_strand_id
1 'polypeptide(L)'
;MYLPVLPVTALVGLFILYPIAQAIYSSFFNKDLLAPSEAEFVGLANYAEIWSSPTIHQVLWNTLVWVAVGSSAAIVLGFLMGWLLHEKLPYTSVASAIVLIPWVLPRSSARPSGSSCSAGRRVSSTNCSSNSASSTSTSSCSARRNSRCGRPSSG
;
A
#
# COMPACT_ATOMS: atom_id res chain seq x y z
N MET A 1 43.86 1.73 8.19
CA MET A 1 42.80 0.70 8.22
C MET A 1 41.53 1.09 7.44
N TYR A 2 41.20 2.37 7.25
CA TYR A 2 39.94 2.81 6.60
C TYR A 2 39.95 2.95 5.07
N LEU A 3 41.13 2.91 4.44
CA LEU A 3 41.30 3.06 2.99
C LEU A 3 40.47 2.06 2.13
N PRO A 4 40.34 0.76 2.48
CA PRO A 4 39.52 -0.18 1.72
C PRO A 4 38.00 -0.06 1.99
N VAL A 5 37.59 0.62 3.07
CA VAL A 5 36.18 0.79 3.44
C VAL A 5 35.54 1.94 2.64
N LEU A 6 36.35 2.94 2.30
CA LEU A 6 35.94 4.16 1.60
C LEU A 6 35.19 3.92 0.27
N PRO A 7 35.62 3.03 -0.66
CA PRO A 7 34.88 2.82 -1.92
C PRO A 7 33.51 2.17 -1.69
N VAL A 8 33.39 1.27 -0.70
CA VAL A 8 32.12 0.62 -0.37
C VAL A 8 31.16 1.63 0.26
N THR A 9 31.63 2.42 1.23
CA THR A 9 30.81 3.46 1.87
C THR A 9 30.38 4.53 0.88
N ALA A 10 31.26 4.94 -0.03
CA ALA A 10 30.92 5.91 -1.07
C ALA A 10 29.86 5.38 -2.04
N LEU A 11 29.99 4.13 -2.50
CA LEU A 11 29.03 3.50 -3.41
C LEU A 11 27.64 3.38 -2.76
N VAL A 12 27.59 2.88 -1.53
CA VAL A 12 26.33 2.74 -0.76
C VAL A 12 25.72 4.11 -0.47
N GLY A 13 26.54 5.07 -0.05
CA GLY A 13 26.10 6.45 0.19
C GLY A 13 25.49 7.08 -1.06
N LEU A 14 26.14 6.93 -2.22
CA LEU A 14 25.63 7.45 -3.49
C LEU A 14 24.30 6.81 -3.86
N PHE A 15 24.16 5.49 -3.67
CA PHE A 15 22.94 4.77 -3.99
C PHE A 15 21.76 5.15 -3.10
N ILE A 16 22.03 5.54 -1.84
CA ILE A 16 21.02 6.06 -0.91
C ILE A 16 20.70 7.54 -1.20
N LEU A 17 21.72 8.35 -1.46
CA LEU A 17 21.56 9.78 -1.73
C LEU A 17 20.85 10.05 -3.06
N TYR A 18 21.06 9.21 -4.08
CA TYR A 18 20.42 9.35 -5.39
C TYR A 18 18.88 9.39 -5.33
N PRO A 19 18.17 8.40 -4.76
CA PRO A 19 16.70 8.44 -4.64
C PRO A 19 16.23 9.54 -3.69
N ILE A 20 17.01 9.89 -2.66
CA ILE A 20 16.67 11.00 -1.74
C ILE A 20 16.70 12.32 -2.50
N ALA A 21 17.74 12.58 -3.29
CA ALA A 21 17.83 13.78 -4.11
C ALA A 21 16.68 13.87 -5.13
N GLN A 22 16.30 12.74 -5.74
CA GLN A 22 15.14 12.66 -6.64
C GLN A 22 13.81 12.90 -5.92
N ALA A 23 13.66 12.40 -4.69
CA ALA A 23 12.48 12.61 -3.86
C ALA A 23 12.38 14.08 -3.41
N ILE A 24 13.50 14.68 -3.00
CA ILE A 24 13.58 16.09 -2.64
C ILE A 24 13.26 16.97 -3.86
N TYR A 25 13.88 16.70 -5.00
CA TYR A 25 13.56 17.39 -6.26
C TYR A 25 12.06 17.29 -6.54
N SER A 26 11.48 16.10 -6.50
CA SER A 26 10.05 15.90 -6.72
C SER A 26 9.14 16.54 -5.66
N SER A 27 9.63 16.84 -4.45
CA SER A 27 8.84 17.53 -3.41
C SER A 27 8.68 19.04 -3.69
N PHE A 28 9.56 19.63 -4.51
CA PHE A 28 9.49 21.05 -4.90
C PHE A 28 8.63 21.31 -6.15
N PHE A 29 8.28 20.29 -6.92
CA PHE A 29 7.44 20.40 -8.12
C PHE A 29 6.07 19.78 -7.84
N ASN A 30 4.99 20.47 -8.21
CA ASN A 30 3.67 19.84 -8.22
C ASN A 30 3.56 18.97 -9.47
N LYS A 31 3.70 17.66 -9.31
CA LYS A 31 3.53 16.70 -10.41
C LYS A 31 2.15 16.10 -10.30
N ASP A 32 1.18 16.72 -10.96
CA ASP A 32 -0.15 16.13 -11.06
C ASP A 32 -0.12 14.89 -11.96
N LEU A 33 -0.62 13.75 -11.46
CA LEU A 33 -0.57 12.47 -12.21
C LEU A 33 -1.41 12.51 -13.50
N LEU A 34 -2.33 13.48 -13.62
CA LEU A 34 -3.22 13.64 -14.78
C LEU A 34 -2.69 14.63 -15.83
N ALA A 35 -1.71 15.48 -15.51
CA ALA A 35 -1.13 16.47 -16.41
C ALA A 35 0.39 16.64 -16.17
N PRO A 36 1.22 15.66 -16.60
CA PRO A 36 2.66 15.68 -16.36
C PRO A 36 3.42 16.79 -17.12
N SER A 37 2.76 17.53 -18.02
CA SER A 37 3.35 18.63 -18.80
C SER A 37 3.41 19.96 -18.07
N GLU A 38 2.68 20.12 -16.96
CA GLU A 38 2.65 21.35 -16.16
C GLU A 38 3.32 21.14 -14.80
N ALA A 39 4.59 20.74 -14.83
CA ALA A 39 5.41 20.70 -13.62
C ALA A 39 5.75 22.13 -13.19
N GLU A 40 4.82 22.78 -12.49
CA GLU A 40 5.04 24.12 -11.96
C GLU A 40 5.95 24.06 -10.73
N PHE A 41 6.96 24.94 -10.68
CA PHE A 41 7.86 25.04 -9.54
C PHE A 41 7.15 25.81 -8.41
N VAL A 42 6.49 25.06 -7.53
CA VAL A 42 5.73 25.60 -6.38
C VAL A 42 6.59 25.89 -5.15
N GLY A 43 7.87 25.48 -5.17
CA GLY A 43 8.80 25.75 -4.07
C GLY A 43 8.32 25.17 -2.74
N LEU A 44 8.06 26.05 -1.75
CA LEU A 44 7.67 25.68 -0.38
C LEU A 44 6.14 25.53 -0.18
N ALA A 45 5.31 25.78 -1.21
CA ALA A 45 3.86 25.71 -1.07
C ALA A 45 3.36 24.32 -0.66
N ASN A 46 3.98 23.25 -1.20
CA ASN A 46 3.67 21.86 -0.83
C ASN A 46 3.87 21.61 0.68
N TYR A 47 4.90 22.19 1.29
CA TYR A 47 5.14 22.03 2.73
C TYR A 47 4.13 22.80 3.57
N ALA A 48 3.70 23.99 3.12
CA ALA A 48 2.67 24.77 3.80
C ALA A 48 1.30 24.07 3.77
N GLU A 49 0.95 23.46 2.64
CA GLU A 49 -0.30 22.68 2.49
C GLU A 49 -0.32 21.48 3.43
N ILE A 50 0.77 20.72 3.49
CA ILE A 50 0.96 19.57 4.41
C ILE A 50 0.78 20.01 5.87
N TRP A 51 1.33 21.16 6.26
CA TRP A 51 1.21 21.68 7.63
C TRP A 51 -0.19 22.21 7.96
N SER A 52 -0.90 22.77 7.00
CA SER A 52 -2.27 23.27 7.20
C SER A 52 -3.34 22.17 7.25
N SER A 53 -3.04 20.98 6.74
CA SER A 53 -4.00 19.88 6.63
C SER A 53 -4.15 19.09 7.94
N PRO A 54 -5.36 19.03 8.54
CA PRO A 54 -5.60 18.27 9.77
C PRO A 54 -5.48 16.75 9.56
N THR A 55 -5.75 16.27 8.34
CA THR A 55 -5.64 14.85 7.99
C THR A 55 -4.19 14.37 8.08
N ILE A 56 -3.24 15.17 7.59
CA ILE A 56 -1.80 14.85 7.65
C ILE A 56 -1.35 14.76 9.12
N HIS A 57 -1.77 15.70 9.96
CA HIS A 57 -1.43 15.70 11.39
C HIS A 57 -1.93 14.43 12.11
N GLN A 58 -3.16 14.00 11.81
CA GLN A 58 -3.70 12.79 12.39
C GLN A 58 -2.94 11.54 11.92
N VAL A 59 -2.59 11.45 10.64
CA VAL A 59 -1.77 10.36 10.10
C VAL A 59 -0.39 10.34 10.74
N LEU A 60 0.25 11.51 10.86
CA LEU A 60 1.57 11.64 11.47
C LEU A 60 1.57 11.15 12.92
N TRP A 61 0.57 11.55 13.71
CA TRP A 61 0.43 11.09 15.09
C TRP A 61 0.19 9.58 15.19
N ASN A 62 -0.70 9.04 14.36
CA ASN A 62 -0.97 7.61 14.32
C ASN A 62 0.27 6.80 13.95
N THR A 63 1.03 7.21 12.94
CA THR A 63 2.27 6.55 12.53
C THR A 63 3.32 6.65 13.63
N LEU A 64 3.45 7.81 14.28
CA LEU A 64 4.41 8.01 15.37
C LEU A 64 4.09 7.11 16.57
N VAL A 65 2.83 7.06 16.99
CA VAL A 65 2.39 6.16 18.07
C VAL A 65 2.60 4.70 17.68
N TRP A 66 2.27 4.32 16.44
CA TRP A 66 2.45 2.96 15.95
C TRP A 66 3.93 2.53 15.95
N VAL A 67 4.83 3.38 15.43
CA VAL A 67 6.28 3.11 15.44
C VAL A 67 6.82 3.10 16.88
N ALA A 68 6.46 4.09 17.70
CA ALA A 68 6.95 4.18 19.07
C ALA A 68 6.54 2.97 19.91
N VAL A 69 5.26 2.59 19.87
CA VAL A 69 4.74 1.43 20.60
C VAL A 69 5.30 0.13 20.03
N GLY A 70 5.35 -0.03 18.71
CA GLY A 70 5.88 -1.23 18.06
C GLY A 70 7.36 -1.45 18.35
N SER A 71 8.19 -0.41 18.19
CA SER A 71 9.63 -0.48 18.44
C SER A 71 9.93 -0.67 19.93
N SER A 72 9.25 0.05 20.82
CA SER A 72 9.45 -0.13 22.28
C SER A 72 9.04 -1.52 22.73
N ALA A 73 7.90 -2.04 22.28
CA ALA A 73 7.46 -3.40 22.59
C ALA A 73 8.47 -4.44 22.10
N ALA A 74 9.01 -4.30 20.88
CA ALA A 74 10.03 -5.19 20.34
C ALA A 74 11.33 -5.16 21.16
N ILE A 75 11.78 -3.97 21.57
CA ILE A 75 12.97 -3.81 22.42
C ILE A 75 12.76 -4.45 23.78
N VAL A 76 11.61 -4.19 24.43
CA VAL A 76 11.28 -4.76 25.74
C VAL A 76 11.21 -6.28 25.68
N LEU A 77 10.55 -6.83 24.66
CA LEU A 77 10.45 -8.28 24.47
C LEU A 77 11.83 -8.91 24.24
N GLY A 78 12.67 -8.29 23.40
CA GLY A 78 14.04 -8.76 23.15
C GLY A 78 14.92 -8.67 24.39
N PHE A 79 14.78 -7.61 25.18
CA PHE A 79 15.48 -7.42 26.44
C PHE A 79 15.06 -8.44 27.49
N LEU A 80 13.75 -8.66 27.67
CA LEU A 80 13.22 -9.68 28.58
C LEU A 80 13.68 -11.09 28.19
N MET A 81 13.65 -11.41 26.90
CA MET A 81 14.11 -12.70 26.40
C MET A 81 15.62 -12.88 26.61
N GLY A 82 16.43 -11.84 26.37
CA GLY A 82 17.87 -11.87 26.64
C GLY A 82 18.20 -11.99 28.12
N TRP A 83 17.45 -11.30 28.99
CA TRP A 83 17.59 -11.40 30.44
C TRP A 83 17.27 -12.80 30.96
N LEU A 84 16.17 -13.40 30.48
CA LEU A 84 15.74 -14.74 30.87
C LEU A 84 16.74 -15.82 30.40
N LEU A 85 17.44 -15.59 29.30
CA LEU A 85 18.46 -16.50 28.77
C LEU A 85 19.79 -16.45 29.53
N HIS A 86 20.02 -15.42 30.35
CA HIS A 86 21.14 -15.40 31.29
C HIS A 86 21.03 -16.57 32.29
N GLU A 87 19.81 -16.99 32.61
CA GLU A 87 19.55 -18.30 33.18
C GLU A 87 19.46 -19.34 32.05
N LYS A 88 20.32 -20.36 32.11
CA LYS A 88 20.54 -21.38 31.06
C LYS A 88 19.27 -22.14 30.65
N LEU A 89 18.43 -21.55 29.80
CA LEU A 89 17.16 -22.14 29.37
C LEU A 89 17.23 -22.62 27.91
N PRO A 90 16.74 -23.85 27.61
CA PRO A 90 16.81 -24.46 26.27
C PRO A 90 15.76 -23.95 25.25
N TYR A 91 14.92 -22.97 25.61
CA TYR A 91 13.72 -22.60 24.84
C TYR A 91 13.93 -21.51 23.76
N THR A 92 15.15 -20.99 23.58
CA THR A 92 15.48 -19.93 22.60
C THR A 92 15.21 -20.33 21.14
N SER A 93 15.36 -21.63 20.83
CA SER A 93 15.12 -22.16 19.49
C SER A 93 13.63 -22.12 19.11
N VAL A 94 12.73 -22.37 20.07
CA VAL A 94 11.27 -22.39 19.83
C VAL A 94 10.73 -20.98 19.63
N ALA A 95 11.18 -20.01 20.44
CA ALA A 95 10.80 -18.61 20.27
C ALA A 95 11.24 -18.04 18.90
N SER A 96 12.46 -18.40 18.46
CA SER A 96 12.98 -17.99 17.15
C SER A 96 12.19 -18.61 16.00
N ALA A 97 11.79 -19.87 16.11
CA ALA A 97 10.96 -20.54 15.10
C ALA A 97 9.59 -19.87 14.93
N ILE A 98 8.93 -19.48 16.02
CA ILE A 98 7.60 -18.84 15.99
C ILE A 98 7.66 -17.46 15.32
N VAL A 99 8.72 -16.68 15.55
CA VAL A 99 8.89 -15.34 14.94
C VAL A 99 9.27 -15.43 13.46
N LEU A 100 10.00 -16.48 13.07
CA LEU A 100 10.41 -16.69 11.67
C LEU A 100 9.25 -17.15 10.77
N ILE A 101 8.31 -17.94 11.29
CA ILE A 101 7.18 -18.47 10.51
C ILE A 101 6.39 -17.36 9.78
N PRO A 102 5.97 -16.26 10.42
CA PRO A 102 5.28 -15.15 9.74
C PRO A 102 6.14 -14.41 8.71
N TRP A 103 7.45 -14.39 8.88
CA TRP A 103 8.37 -13.67 7.98
C TRP A 103 8.66 -14.48 6.71
N VAL A 104 8.76 -15.80 6.85
CA VAL A 104 9.01 -16.72 5.73
C VAL A 104 7.74 -16.97 4.90
N LEU A 105 6.55 -16.80 5.48
CA LEU A 105 5.28 -16.93 4.74
C LEU A 105 4.92 -15.59 4.07
N PRO A 106 5.15 -15.43 2.75
CA PRO A 106 4.71 -14.22 2.07
C PRO A 106 3.19 -14.15 2.11
N ARG A 107 2.63 -12.99 2.48
CA ARG A 107 1.19 -12.71 2.52
C ARG A 107 0.44 -13.05 1.21
N SER A 108 1.16 -13.26 0.10
CA SER A 108 0.64 -13.68 -1.19
C SER A 108 0.28 -15.17 -1.30
N SER A 109 0.85 -16.06 -0.48
CA SER A 109 0.57 -17.51 -0.55
C SER A 109 -0.76 -17.90 0.12
N ALA A 110 -1.32 -17.01 0.94
CA ALA A 110 -2.59 -17.22 1.66
C ALA A 110 -3.79 -16.54 0.97
N ARG A 111 -3.81 -16.49 -0.37
CA ARG A 111 -5.04 -16.15 -1.10
C ARG A 111 -5.87 -17.42 -1.23
N PRO A 112 -7.02 -17.59 -0.52
CA PRO A 112 -7.92 -18.69 -0.81
C PRO A 112 -8.41 -18.51 -2.25
N SER A 113 -7.87 -19.33 -3.16
CA SER A 113 -8.25 -19.42 -4.56
C SER A 113 -9.62 -20.12 -4.69
N GLY A 114 -10.62 -19.55 -4.04
CA GLY A 114 -12.00 -20.06 -3.97
C GLY A 114 -13.06 -19.06 -4.44
N SER A 115 -12.68 -17.95 -5.07
CA SER A 115 -13.66 -17.02 -5.65
C SER A 115 -13.13 -16.29 -6.90
N SER A 116 -12.62 -17.05 -7.87
CA SER A 116 -12.67 -16.61 -9.26
C SER A 116 -14.07 -16.87 -9.82
N CYS A 117 -15.07 -16.16 -9.30
CA CYS A 117 -16.23 -15.86 -10.13
C CYS A 117 -15.82 -14.63 -10.94
N SER A 118 -15.18 -14.92 -12.08
CA SER A 118 -14.96 -13.95 -13.14
C SER A 118 -16.33 -13.37 -13.50
N ALA A 119 -16.66 -12.22 -12.91
CA ALA A 119 -17.68 -11.33 -13.45
C ALA A 119 -17.13 -10.78 -14.77
N GLY A 120 -17.10 -11.66 -15.78
CA GLY A 120 -17.01 -11.28 -17.17
C GLY A 120 -18.16 -10.34 -17.42
N ARG A 121 -17.87 -9.04 -17.44
CA ARG A 121 -18.71 -8.05 -18.10
C ARG A 121 -18.68 -8.36 -19.59
N ARG A 122 -19.37 -9.42 -20.02
CA ARG A 122 -19.92 -9.45 -21.38
C ARG A 122 -21.15 -8.56 -21.32
N VAL A 123 -20.98 -7.29 -21.69
CA VAL A 123 -22.09 -6.53 -22.24
C VAL A 123 -22.39 -7.19 -23.59
N SER A 124 -23.21 -8.25 -23.58
CA SER A 124 -23.82 -8.75 -24.80
C SER A 124 -24.82 -7.70 -25.25
N SER A 125 -24.39 -6.89 -26.21
CA SER A 125 -25.26 -6.17 -27.12
C SER A 125 -26.29 -7.16 -27.66
N THR A 126 -27.53 -7.08 -27.18
CA THR A 126 -28.63 -7.82 -27.77
C THR A 126 -29.75 -6.82 -28.06
N ASN A 127 -29.69 -6.36 -29.31
CA ASN A 127 -30.74 -5.81 -30.17
C ASN A 127 -31.65 -4.67 -29.69
N CYS A 128 -31.51 -3.59 -30.46
CA CYS A 128 -32.36 -2.42 -30.62
C CYS A 128 -33.74 -2.72 -31.25
N SER A 129 -34.61 -1.71 -31.28
CA SER A 129 -35.56 -1.54 -32.37
C SER A 129 -35.56 -0.08 -32.83
N SER A 130 -35.08 0.13 -34.05
CA SER A 130 -35.15 1.36 -34.82
C SER A 130 -36.52 1.44 -35.49
N ASN A 131 -37.38 2.37 -35.05
CA ASN A 131 -38.56 2.75 -35.83
C ASN A 131 -38.26 4.05 -36.58
N SER A 132 -38.13 3.93 -37.90
CA SER A 132 -38.05 5.04 -38.85
C SER A 132 -39.45 5.60 -39.09
N ALA A 133 -39.87 6.57 -38.29
CA ALA A 133 -40.88 7.56 -38.63
C ALA A 133 -40.90 8.67 -37.57
N SER A 134 -41.00 9.92 -38.00
CA SER A 134 -41.28 11.14 -37.21
C SER A 134 -40.20 11.58 -36.21
N SER A 135 -39.46 12.61 -36.63
CA SER A 135 -38.36 13.31 -35.96
C SER A 135 -38.79 14.08 -34.71
N THR A 136 -38.99 13.38 -33.59
CA THR A 136 -38.96 13.85 -32.18
C THR A 136 -39.16 12.60 -31.32
N SER A 137 -38.25 12.22 -30.41
CA SER A 137 -38.52 11.48 -29.14
C SER A 137 -37.32 10.72 -28.56
N THR A 138 -36.90 11.16 -27.39
CA THR A 138 -36.52 10.42 -26.17
C THR A 138 -36.33 8.89 -26.28
N SER A 139 -35.08 8.43 -26.20
CA SER A 139 -34.74 7.01 -26.05
C SER A 139 -34.55 6.63 -24.57
N SER A 140 -35.64 6.21 -23.91
CA SER A 140 -35.56 5.57 -22.59
C SER A 140 -35.05 4.13 -22.72
N CYS A 141 -33.75 3.92 -22.54
CA CYS A 141 -33.15 2.58 -22.50
C CYS A 141 -33.16 2.05 -21.05
N SER A 142 -34.15 1.20 -20.72
CA SER A 142 -34.25 0.61 -19.39
C SER A 142 -33.18 -0.47 -19.18
N ALA A 143 -32.13 -0.15 -18.41
CA ALA A 143 -31.10 -1.12 -18.04
C ALA A 143 -31.67 -2.17 -17.07
N ARG A 144 -31.99 -3.37 -17.58
CA ARG A 144 -32.45 -4.50 -16.75
C ARG A 144 -31.22 -5.17 -16.09
N ARG A 145 -30.91 -4.78 -14.85
CA ARG A 145 -29.82 -5.37 -14.05
C ARG A 145 -30.28 -6.75 -13.53
N ASN A 146 -29.96 -7.83 -14.24
CA ASN A 146 -30.33 -9.20 -13.82
C ASN A 146 -29.37 -9.70 -12.73
N SER A 147 -29.69 -9.44 -11.46
CA SER A 147 -28.97 -9.97 -10.31
C SER A 147 -29.53 -11.34 -9.93
N ARG A 148 -29.08 -12.41 -10.59
CA ARG A 148 -29.21 -13.78 -10.06
C ARG A 148 -27.87 -14.19 -9.43
N CYS A 149 -27.70 -13.89 -8.15
CA CYS A 149 -26.76 -14.63 -7.30
C CYS A 149 -27.60 -15.56 -6.43
N GLY A 150 -27.38 -16.86 -6.58
CA GLY A 150 -28.08 -17.91 -5.84
C GLY A 150 -27.86 -17.78 -4.35
N ARG A 151 -28.94 -17.90 -3.58
CA ARG A 151 -28.91 -18.05 -2.12
C ARG A 151 -28.35 -19.45 -1.77
N PRO A 152 -27.56 -19.59 -0.70
CA PRO A 152 -27.15 -20.90 -0.22
C PRO A 152 -28.37 -21.62 0.38
N SER A 153 -28.59 -22.87 -0.05
CA SER A 153 -29.55 -23.80 0.53
C SER A 153 -28.99 -24.32 1.86
N SER A 154 -29.66 -23.99 2.96
CA SER A 154 -29.47 -24.64 4.26
C SER A 154 -30.06 -26.04 4.22
N GLY A 155 -29.20 -27.05 4.40
CA GLY A 155 -29.54 -28.46 4.59
C GLY A 155 -28.41 -29.12 5.36
#